data_AF-A0AAV1FWX5-F1
#
_entry.id   AF-A0AAV1FWX5-F1
#
_cell.length_a   1.000
_cell.length_b   1.000
_cell.length_c   1.000
_cell.angle_alpha   90.00
_cell.angle_beta   90.00
_cell.angle_gamma   90.00
#
_symmetry.space_group_name_H-M   'P 1'
#
loop_
_entity.id
_entity.type
_entity.pdbx_description
1 polymer ?
#
loop_
_entity_poly.entity_id
_entity_poly.type
_entity_poly.pdbx_seq_one_letter_code
_entity_poly.pdbx_strand_id
1 'polypeptide(L)'
;MLLCVISLCLPISLQQGSMWSYCLNEEALRLGLARTAPVVGVLPDSRLFWRLHKRLHKAEVKAEKKGLGLWRQDSLWERVSKAVRDNAVSRVLGRIFKRT
;
A
#
# COMPACT_ATOMS: atom_id res chain seq x y z
N MET A 1 5.79 -2.23 -12.22
CA MET A 1 5.66 -1.41 -10.98
C MET A 1 7.00 -0.98 -10.37
N LEU A 2 8.09 -1.75 -10.49
CA LEU A 2 9.42 -1.35 -9.98
C LEU A 2 9.96 -0.01 -10.55
N LEU A 3 9.55 0.38 -11.76
CA LEU A 3 9.96 1.64 -12.38
C LEU A 3 9.21 2.88 -11.83
N CYS A 4 8.06 2.72 -11.17
CA CYS A 4 7.28 3.88 -10.68
C CYS A 4 7.94 4.59 -9.50
N VAL A 5 8.72 3.89 -8.67
CA VAL A 5 9.31 4.49 -7.46
C VAL A 5 10.54 5.34 -7.79
N ILE A 6 11.31 4.96 -8.81
CA ILE A 6 12.51 5.70 -9.23
C ILE A 6 12.14 7.04 -9.86
N SER A 7 11.03 7.09 -10.62
CA SER A 7 10.59 8.33 -11.27
C SER A 7 9.89 9.32 -10.32
N LEU A 8 9.38 8.87 -9.16
CA LEU A 8 8.66 9.71 -8.19
C LEU A 8 9.53 10.28 -7.06
N CYS A 9 10.84 9.98 -7.06
CA CYS A 9 11.82 10.56 -6.16
C CYS A 9 12.56 11.77 -6.76
N LEU A 10 12.16 12.27 -7.94
CA LEU A 10 12.39 13.69 -8.22
C LEU A 10 11.62 14.47 -7.15
N PRO A 11 12.24 15.44 -6.46
CA PRO A 11 11.65 16.11 -5.31
C PRO A 11 10.52 17.02 -5.79
N ILE A 12 9.35 16.45 -6.04
CA ILE A 12 8.10 17.20 -6.09
C ILE A 12 7.74 17.45 -4.62
N SER A 13 8.53 18.28 -3.97
CA SER A 13 8.08 19.04 -2.81
C SER A 13 7.02 19.98 -3.35
N LEU A 14 5.77 19.54 -3.38
CA LEU A 14 4.64 20.43 -3.62
C LEU A 14 4.60 21.39 -2.41
N GLN A 15 5.25 22.54 -2.58
CA GLN A 15 5.25 23.66 -1.63
C GLN A 15 3.84 24.25 -1.59
N GLN A 16 2.91 23.56 -0.94
CA GLN A 16 1.58 24.08 -0.68
C GLN A 16 1.61 24.80 0.68
N GLY A 17 2.22 25.99 0.70
CA GLY A 17 1.94 27.10 1.63
C GLY A 17 1.99 26.87 3.15
N SER A 18 2.35 25.69 3.65
CA SER A 18 2.39 25.37 5.08
C SER A 18 3.49 24.35 5.35
N MET A 19 4.07 24.38 6.53
CA MET A 19 5.35 23.77 6.97
C MET A 19 5.47 22.23 6.89
N TRP A 20 4.70 21.56 6.03
CA TRP A 20 4.62 20.10 5.95
C TRP A 20 4.91 19.66 4.50
N SER A 21 6.18 19.42 4.20
CA SER A 21 6.56 18.74 2.96
C SER A 21 6.18 17.26 3.08
N TYR A 22 4.98 16.90 2.64
CA TYR A 22 4.54 15.50 2.63
C TYR A 22 5.03 14.82 1.34
N CYS A 23 5.82 13.77 1.47
CA CYS A 23 6.23 12.97 0.32
C CYS A 23 5.11 11.99 -0.02
N LEU A 24 4.60 12.03 -1.25
CA LEU A 24 3.57 11.10 -1.72
C LEU A 24 4.00 9.64 -1.57
N ASN A 25 5.31 9.36 -1.68
CA ASN A 25 5.87 8.03 -1.44
C ASN A 25 5.66 7.55 -0.01
N GLU A 26 5.76 8.44 0.97
CA GLU A 26 5.51 8.08 2.38
C GLU A 26 4.04 7.72 2.59
N GLU A 27 3.12 8.47 1.98
CA GLU A 27 1.68 8.20 2.12
C GLU A 27 1.28 6.91 1.39
N ALA A 28 1.82 6.66 0.20
CA ALA A 28 1.62 5.41 -0.52
C ALA A 28 2.10 4.19 0.30
N LEU A 29 3.26 4.30 0.98
CA LEU A 29 3.75 3.25 1.88
C LEU A 29 2.88 3.09 3.12
N ARG A 30 2.40 4.19 3.72
CA ARG A 30 1.52 4.16 4.91
C ARG A 30 0.19 3.48 4.62
N LEU A 31 -0.36 3.66 3.43
CA LEU A 31 -1.57 2.98 2.97
C LEU A 31 -1.31 1.54 2.52
N GLY A 32 -0.04 1.10 2.49
CA GLY A 32 0.35 -0.22 2.02
C GLY A 32 0.13 -0.41 0.51
N LEU A 33 0.07 0.67 -0.27
CA LEU A 33 -0.14 0.62 -1.72
C LEU A 33 1.15 0.36 -2.51
N ALA A 34 2.31 0.55 -1.85
CA ALA A 34 3.63 0.40 -2.44
C ALA A 34 4.58 -0.34 -1.49
N ARG A 35 5.73 -0.73 -2.01
CA ARG A 35 6.84 -1.34 -1.26
C ARG A 35 8.11 -0.53 -1.47
N THR A 36 8.97 -0.44 -0.47
CA THR A 36 10.26 0.26 -0.64
C THR A 36 11.16 -0.56 -1.56
N ALA A 37 11.81 0.12 -2.50
CA ALA A 37 12.80 -0.47 -3.40
C ALA A 37 14.14 0.25 -3.24
N PRO A 38 15.29 -0.42 -3.49
CA PRO A 38 16.58 0.24 -3.46
C PRO A 38 16.61 1.39 -4.47
N VAL A 39 16.95 2.59 -4.00
CA VAL A 39 17.04 3.78 -4.86
C VAL A 39 18.34 3.71 -5.64
N VAL A 40 18.24 3.47 -6.94
CA VAL A 40 19.39 3.49 -7.85
C VAL A 40 19.72 4.95 -8.18
N GLY A 41 20.97 5.37 -7.96
CA GLY A 41 21.45 6.71 -8.36
C GLY A 41 21.54 7.76 -7.26
N VAL A 42 21.25 7.44 -6.00
CA VAL A 42 21.57 8.31 -4.85
C VAL A 42 22.83 7.79 -4.18
N LEU A 43 23.76 8.69 -3.83
CA LEU A 43 24.99 8.32 -3.12
C LEU A 43 24.61 7.62 -1.79
N PRO A 44 24.95 6.33 -1.60
CA PRO A 44 24.48 5.51 -0.48
C PRO A 44 24.87 6.04 0.91
N ASP A 45 25.85 6.95 0.99
CA ASP A 45 26.42 7.43 2.24
C ASP A 45 26.00 8.85 2.63
N SER A 46 25.09 9.46 1.88
CA SER A 46 24.56 10.76 2.27
C SER A 46 23.64 10.66 3.50
N ARG A 47 23.79 11.58 4.46
CA ARG A 47 22.90 11.65 5.64
C ARG A 47 21.42 11.80 5.26
N LEU A 48 21.14 12.42 4.12
CA LEU A 48 19.80 12.62 3.59
C LEU A 48 19.20 11.30 3.10
N PHE A 49 19.97 10.48 2.37
CA PHE A 49 19.55 9.15 1.94
C PHE A 49 19.13 8.30 3.14
N TRP A 50 19.96 8.25 4.18
CA TRP A 50 19.65 7.49 5.39
C TRP A 50 18.39 7.99 6.10
N ARG A 51 18.19 9.30 6.22
CA ARG A 51 16.97 9.87 6.83
C ARG A 51 15.72 9.50 6.03
N LEU A 52 15.77 9.62 4.70
CA LEU A 52 14.65 9.31 3.83
C LEU A 52 14.34 7.81 3.88
N HIS A 53 15.35 6.96 3.69
CA HIS A 53 15.22 5.52 3.72
C HIS A 53 14.62 5.03 5.06
N LYS A 54 15.08 5.59 6.20
CA LYS A 54 14.56 5.27 7.52
C LYS A 54 13.08 5.65 7.68
N ARG A 55 12.65 6.79 7.13
CA ARG A 55 11.25 7.23 7.17
C ARG A 55 10.34 6.32 6.33
N LEU A 56 10.75 6.02 5.10
CA LEU A 56 10.02 5.14 4.18
C LEU A 56 9.91 3.72 4.75
N HIS A 57 11.02 3.17 5.24
CA HIS A 57 11.02 1.84 5.85
C HIS A 57 10.13 1.77 7.10
N LYS A 58 10.11 2.82 7.92
CA LYS A 58 9.19 2.90 9.08
C LYS A 58 7.73 2.94 8.65
N ALA A 59 7.40 3.63 7.55
CA ALA A 59 6.05 3.67 6.99
C ALA A 59 5.60 2.29 6.48
N GLU A 60 6.47 1.60 5.75
CA GLU A 60 6.23 0.24 5.25
C GLU A 60 5.96 -0.73 6.40
N VAL A 61 6.86 -0.79 7.40
CA VAL A 61 6.69 -1.66 8.58
C VAL A 61 5.40 -1.34 9.35
N LYS A 62 4.99 -0.06 9.38
CA LYS A 62 3.73 0.33 10.02
C LYS A 62 2.51 -0.15 9.23
N ALA A 63 2.56 -0.12 7.91
CA ALA A 63 1.50 -0.64 7.06
C ALA A 63 1.43 -2.18 7.14
N GLU A 64 2.58 -2.84 7.17
CA GLU A 64 2.70 -4.29 7.37
C GLU A 64 2.09 -4.73 8.70
N LYS A 65 2.47 -4.09 9.81
CA LYS A 65 1.90 -4.38 11.15
C LYS A 65 0.40 -4.17 11.23
N LYS A 66 -0.15 -3.26 10.42
CA LYS A 66 -1.58 -2.99 10.36
C LYS A 66 -2.32 -3.85 9.33
N GLY A 67 -1.61 -4.65 8.53
CA GLY A 67 -2.18 -5.44 7.44
C GLY A 67 -2.90 -4.57 6.41
N LEU A 68 -2.34 -3.41 6.06
CA LEU A 68 -2.96 -2.48 5.11
C LEU A 68 -2.54 -2.76 3.67
N GLY A 69 -3.47 -2.55 2.73
CA GLY A 69 -3.19 -2.61 1.29
C GLY A 69 -2.62 -3.96 0.86
N LEU A 70 -1.41 -3.94 0.29
CA LEU A 70 -0.62 -5.11 -0.12
C LEU A 70 -0.33 -6.08 1.03
N TRP A 71 -0.34 -5.60 2.28
CA TRP A 71 -0.05 -6.39 3.47
C TRP A 71 -1.30 -7.01 4.11
N ARG A 72 -2.48 -6.78 3.53
CA ARG A 72 -3.72 -7.34 4.03
C ARG A 72 -3.74 -8.85 3.80
N GLN A 73 -3.75 -9.62 4.89
CA GLN A 73 -4.10 -11.03 4.83
C GLN A 73 -5.61 -11.14 4.83
N ASP A 74 -6.17 -11.83 3.83
CA ASP A 74 -7.58 -12.20 3.85
C ASP A 74 -7.84 -12.99 5.12
N SER A 75 -8.76 -12.48 5.95
CA SER A 75 -9.16 -13.21 7.15
C SER A 75 -9.71 -14.59 6.76
N LEU A 76 -9.57 -15.58 7.65
CA LEU A 76 -10.19 -16.89 7.45
C LEU A 76 -11.70 -16.75 7.17
N TRP A 77 -12.35 -15.75 7.78
CA TRP A 77 -13.74 -15.41 7.54
C TRP A 77 -14.02 -14.86 6.13
N GLU A 78 -13.18 -13.96 5.61
CA GLU A 78 -13.32 -13.48 4.23
C GLU A 78 -13.12 -14.60 3.22
N ARG A 79 -12.15 -15.51 3.46
CA ARG A 79 -11.91 -16.70 2.62
C ARG A 79 -13.12 -17.64 2.63
N VAL A 80 -13.65 -17.94 3.81
CA VAL A 80 -14.84 -18.80 3.95
C VAL A 80 -16.06 -18.14 3.34
N SER A 81 -16.30 -16.85 3.60
CA SER A 81 -17.43 -16.10 3.02
C SER A 81 -17.36 -16.08 1.49
N LYS A 82 -16.17 -15.90 0.92
CA LYS A 82 -15.95 -15.97 -0.52
C LYS A 82 -16.24 -17.37 -1.06
N ALA A 83 -15.73 -18.43 -0.42
CA ALA A 83 -16.02 -19.80 -0.82
C ALA A 83 -17.52 -20.16 -0.74
N VAL A 84 -18.24 -19.64 0.25
CA VAL A 84 -19.69 -19.82 0.38
C VAL A 84 -20.45 -19.03 -0.69
N ARG A 85 -20.00 -17.82 -1.04
CA ARG A 85 -20.63 -16.96 -2.05
C ARG A 85 -20.38 -17.43 -3.48
N ASP A 86 -19.21 -18.01 -3.73
CA ASP A 86 -18.83 -18.54 -5.06
C ASP A 86 -19.44 -19.93 -5.32
N ASN A 87 -20.01 -20.58 -4.31
CA ASN A 87 -20.71 -21.85 -4.46
C ASN A 87 -21.97 -21.70 -5.34
N ALA A 88 -22.16 -22.66 -6.26
CA ALA A 88 -23.27 -22.65 -7.20
C ALA A 88 -24.64 -22.57 -6.50
N VAL A 89 -24.77 -23.19 -5.33
CA VAL A 89 -25.99 -23.23 -4.52
C VAL A 89 -26.40 -21.83 -4.02
N SER A 90 -25.46 -21.04 -3.51
CA SER A 90 -25.78 -19.70 -2.99
C SER A 90 -26.16 -18.73 -4.12
N ARG A 91 -25.55 -18.89 -5.30
CA ARG A 91 -25.93 -18.14 -6.52
C ARG A 91 -27.35 -18.47 -6.99
N VAL A 92 -27.77 -19.72 -6.91
CA VAL A 92 -29.13 -20.14 -7.27
C VAL A 92 -30.13 -19.65 -6.22
N LEU A 93 -29.82 -19.84 -4.94
CA LEU A 93 -30.69 -19.41 -3.83
C LEU A 93 -30.93 -17.89 -3.85
N GLY A 94 -29.89 -17.09 -4.12
CA GLY A 94 -30.03 -15.63 -4.25
C GLY A 94 -30.92 -15.21 -5.42
N ARG A 95 -31.01 -15.98 -6.51
CA ARG A 95 -31.94 -15.71 -7.62
C ARG A 95 -33.37 -16.05 -7.25
N ILE A 96 -33.59 -17.12 -6.50
CA ILE A 96 -34.92 -17.54 -6.03
C ILE A 96 -35.47 -16.50 -5.04
N PHE A 97 -34.65 -16.08 -4.08
CA PHE A 97 -35.03 -15.08 -3.08
C PHE A 97 -35.34 -13.70 -3.67
N LYS A 98 -34.61 -13.27 -4.72
CA LYS A 98 -34.92 -12.00 -5.42
C LYS A 98 -36.20 -12.02 -6.26
N ARG A 99 -36.78 -13.21 -6.49
CA ARG A 99 -37.95 -13.41 -7.35
C ARG A 99 -39.25 -13.60 -6.56
N THR A 100 -39.14 -13.71 -5.23
CA THR A 100 -40.26 -13.80 -4.28
C THR A 100 -40.42 -12.44 -3.62
#